data_AF-A0A1B1B3U5-F1
#
_entry.id   AF-A0A1B1B3U5-F1
#
_cell.length_a   1.000
_cell.length_b   1.000
_cell.length_c   1.000
_cell.angle_alpha   90.00
_cell.angle_beta   90.00
_cell.angle_gamma   90.00
#
_symmetry.space_group_name_H-M   'P 1'
#
loop_
_entity.id
_entity.type
_entity.pdbx_description
1 polymer ?
#
loop_
_entity_poly.entity_id
_entity_poly.type
_entity_poly.pdbx_seq_one_letter_code
_entity_poly.pdbx_strand_id
1 'polypeptide(L)'
;MAMYGAPVGGSWGGLFSDLVRVPYADAMLVPLPAGLDPVAMASAGDNWSLSWRLVAPHLKARPGARVLVVARGSIGLYGCASPGS
;
A
#
# COMPACT_ATOMS: atom_id res chain seq x y z
N MET A 1 6.67 -7.19 -14.28
CA MET A 1 6.46 -6.83 -12.86
C MET A 1 7.64 -5.97 -12.46
N ALA A 2 7.41 -4.69 -12.17
CA ALA A 2 8.45 -3.81 -11.65
C ALA A 2 8.22 -3.70 -10.14
N MET A 3 9.20 -4.11 -9.35
CA MET A 3 9.17 -3.98 -7.90
C MET A 3 10.32 -3.07 -7.51
N TYR A 4 10.01 -1.83 -7.17
CA TYR A 4 11.01 -0.95 -6.57
C TYR A 4 11.44 -1.58 -5.24
N GLY A 5 12.72 -1.92 -5.10
CA GLY A 5 13.21 -2.59 -3.90
C GLY A 5 13.60 -4.07 -4.06
N ALA A 6 13.20 -4.73 -5.15
CA ALA A 6 13.53 -6.13 -5.42
C ALA A 6 14.32 -6.26 -6.74
N PRO A 7 15.17 -7.29 -6.92
CA PRO A 7 15.93 -7.51 -8.15
C PRO A 7 15.03 -8.04 -9.30
N VAL A 8 13.81 -7.54 -9.40
CA VAL A 8 12.80 -7.91 -10.39
C VAL A 8 12.29 -6.63 -11.05
N GLY A 9 12.77 -6.35 -12.27
CA GLY A 9 12.26 -5.23 -13.09
C GLY A 9 13.23 -4.06 -13.35
N GLY A 10 14.54 -4.22 -13.11
CA GLY A 10 15.58 -3.26 -13.54
C GLY A 10 16.61 -2.91 -12.45
N SER A 11 17.49 -1.95 -12.73
CA SER A 11 18.56 -1.47 -11.83
C SER A 11 18.10 -0.34 -10.89
N TRP A 12 16.89 -0.47 -10.33
CA TRP A 12 16.25 0.60 -9.54
C TRP A 12 16.63 0.61 -8.06
N GLY A 13 17.31 -0.44 -7.56
CA GLY A 13 17.78 -0.54 -6.19
C GLY A 13 16.78 -1.13 -5.20
N GLY A 14 17.17 -1.09 -3.92
CA GLY A 14 16.51 -1.64 -2.74
C GLY A 14 15.89 -0.55 -1.86
N LEU A 15 14.85 -0.86 -1.07
CA LEU A 15 14.41 -0.01 0.06
C LEU A 15 15.12 -0.37 1.38
N PHE A 16 16.04 -1.33 1.36
CA PHE A 16 16.83 -1.76 2.53
C PHE A 16 18.19 -1.06 2.54
N SER A 17 18.18 0.26 2.75
CA SER A 17 19.35 1.14 2.83
C SER A 17 19.00 2.38 3.64
N ASP A 18 20.00 3.02 4.24
CA ASP A 18 19.81 4.27 5.00
C ASP A 18 19.32 5.42 4.10
N LEU A 19 19.66 5.38 2.81
CA LEU A 19 19.25 6.36 1.80
C LEU A 19 18.77 5.66 0.53
N VAL A 20 17.70 6.17 -0.06
CA VAL A 20 17.10 5.62 -1.28
C VAL A 20 16.89 6.72 -2.31
N ARG A 21 17.21 6.43 -3.58
CA ARG A 21 17.05 7.39 -4.69
C ARG A 21 15.67 7.25 -5.31
N VAL A 22 14.80 8.23 -5.13
CA VAL A 22 13.48 8.28 -5.79
C VAL A 22 13.59 9.07 -7.10
N PRO A 23 13.50 8.43 -8.29
CA PRO A 23 13.82 9.10 -9.56
C PRO A 23 12.82 10.19 -9.98
N TYR A 24 11.55 10.06 -9.57
CA TYR A 24 10.45 10.97 -9.91
C TYR A 24 9.71 11.37 -8.63
N ALA A 25 10.40 12.11 -7.75
CA ALA A 25 9.91 12.42 -6.40
C ALA A 25 8.49 13.04 -6.40
N ASP A 26 8.21 13.95 -7.33
CA ASP A 26 6.90 14.62 -7.44
C ASP A 26 5.74 13.65 -7.74
N ALA A 27 6.03 12.51 -8.38
CA ALA A 27 5.03 11.50 -8.74
C ALA A 27 5.03 10.28 -7.81
N MET A 28 6.13 10.04 -7.09
CA MET A 28 6.35 8.83 -6.29
C MET A 28 6.29 9.07 -4.78
N LEU A 29 6.28 10.33 -4.33
CA LEU A 29 6.18 10.67 -2.91
C LEU A 29 4.94 11.53 -2.66
N VAL A 30 4.33 11.28 -1.50
CA VAL A 30 3.27 12.12 -0.96
C VAL A 30 3.72 12.58 0.42
N PRO A 31 3.59 13.89 0.77
CA PRO A 31 3.92 14.36 2.09
C PRO A 31 3.10 13.63 3.15
N LEU A 32 3.77 13.17 4.22
CA LEU A 32 3.06 12.56 5.33
C LEU A 32 2.36 13.66 6.14
N PRO A 33 1.03 13.56 6.39
CA PRO A 33 0.33 14.51 7.25
C PRO A 33 0.97 14.61 8.65
N ALA A 34 0.96 15.82 9.20
CA ALA A 34 1.50 16.08 10.54
C ALA A 34 0.74 15.26 11.61
N GLY A 35 1.48 14.73 12.58
CA GLY A 35 0.94 13.95 13.69
C GLY A 35 0.73 12.46 13.42
N LEU A 36 1.03 11.97 12.21
CA LEU A 36 1.03 10.54 11.91
C LEU A 36 2.38 9.89 12.25
N ASP A 37 2.34 8.68 12.82
CA ASP A 37 3.53 7.87 13.09
C ASP A 37 4.12 7.33 11.76
N PRO A 38 5.38 7.70 11.40
CA PRO A 38 6.02 7.21 10.18
C PRO A 38 6.15 5.68 10.14
N VAL A 39 6.30 5.01 11.30
CA VAL A 39 6.45 3.55 11.36
C VAL A 39 5.13 2.88 10.99
N ALA A 40 4.01 3.33 11.55
CA ALA A 40 2.69 2.86 11.15
C ALA A 40 2.39 3.12 9.66
N MET A 41 2.96 4.19 9.08
CA MET A 41 2.72 4.61 7.69
C MET A 41 3.64 3.97 6.66
N ALA A 42 4.67 3.24 7.08
CA ALA A 42 5.60 2.56 6.17
C ALA A 42 4.89 1.62 5.17
N SER A 43 3.76 1.01 5.55
CA SER A 43 2.97 0.12 4.68
C SER A 43 1.93 0.84 3.80
N ALA A 44 1.81 2.17 3.92
CA ALA A 44 0.77 2.93 3.20
C ALA A 44 0.94 2.88 1.68
N GLY A 45 2.18 2.95 1.19
CA GLY A 45 2.49 3.00 -0.25
C GLY A 45 2.31 1.69 -1.02
N ASP A 46 2.20 0.56 -0.31
CA ASP A 46 2.09 -0.77 -0.93
C ASP A 46 0.89 -1.54 -0.36
N ASN A 47 1.11 -2.26 0.76
CA ASN A 47 0.12 -3.18 1.32
C ASN A 47 -1.24 -2.53 1.57
N TRP A 48 -1.28 -1.35 2.23
CA TRP A 48 -2.55 -0.73 2.58
C TRP A 48 -3.27 -0.18 1.34
N SER A 49 -2.58 0.59 0.49
CA SER A 49 -3.18 1.13 -0.74
C SER A 49 -3.68 0.02 -1.68
N LEU A 50 -2.94 -1.09 -1.79
CA LEU A 50 -3.37 -2.26 -2.55
C LEU A 50 -4.65 -2.86 -1.94
N SER A 51 -4.68 -3.05 -0.63
CA SER A 51 -5.84 -3.60 0.08
C SER A 51 -7.08 -2.73 -0.10
N TRP A 52 -6.92 -1.41 0.03
CA TRP A 52 -8.00 -0.46 -0.19
C TRP A 52 -8.52 -0.54 -1.63
N ARG A 53 -7.62 -0.59 -2.62
CA ARG A 53 -7.98 -0.68 -4.04
C ARG A 53 -8.76 -1.96 -4.37
N LEU A 54 -8.50 -3.06 -3.66
CA LEU A 54 -9.19 -4.34 -3.85
C LEU A 54 -10.59 -4.38 -3.24
N VAL A 55 -10.89 -3.54 -2.25
CA VAL A 55 -12.14 -3.64 -1.46
C VAL A 55 -13.03 -2.41 -1.67
N ALA A 56 -12.48 -1.21 -1.51
CA ALA A 56 -13.25 0.03 -1.41
C ALA A 56 -14.10 0.36 -2.66
N PRO A 57 -13.60 0.21 -3.91
CA PRO A 57 -14.42 0.48 -5.09
C PRO A 57 -15.65 -0.45 -5.21
N HIS A 58 -15.50 -1.71 -4.80
CA HIS A 58 -16.57 -2.70 -4.86
C HIS A 58 -17.65 -2.44 -3.81
N LEU A 59 -17.25 -2.06 -2.60
CA LEU A 59 -18.19 -1.66 -1.54
C LEU A 59 -18.87 -0.33 -1.86
N LYS A 60 -18.17 0.61 -2.50
CA LYS A 60 -18.78 1.85 -2.98
C LYS A 60 -19.87 1.57 -4.02
N ALA A 61 -19.65 0.60 -4.91
CA ALA A 61 -20.63 0.21 -5.92
C ALA A 61 -21.80 -0.62 -5.36
N ARG A 62 -21.57 -1.36 -4.26
CA ARG A 62 -22.58 -2.20 -3.59
C ARG A 62 -22.46 -2.06 -2.06
N PRO A 63 -23.01 -0.98 -1.49
CA PRO A 63 -22.97 -0.78 -0.04
C PRO A 63 -23.59 -1.97 0.71
N GLY A 64 -22.92 -2.45 1.76
CA GLY A 64 -23.37 -3.59 2.57
C GLY A 64 -23.10 -4.98 1.98
N ALA A 65 -22.39 -5.09 0.85
CA ALA A 65 -21.99 -6.37 0.29
C ALA A 65 -20.99 -7.09 1.23
N ARG A 66 -21.16 -8.41 1.37
CA ARG A 66 -20.21 -9.24 2.13
C ARG A 66 -18.96 -9.54 1.29
N VAL A 67 -17.78 -9.32 1.87
CA VAL A 67 -16.47 -9.58 1.24
C VAL A 67 -15.83 -10.79 1.91
N LEU A 68 -15.44 -11.80 1.12
CA LEU A 68 -14.61 -12.91 1.60
C LEU A 68 -13.13 -12.59 1.29
N VAL A 69 -12.32 -12.43 2.32
CA VAL A 69 -10.88 -12.24 2.20
C VAL A 69 -10.17 -13.56 2.48
N VAL A 70 -9.54 -14.15 1.46
CA VAL A 70 -8.69 -15.34 1.61
C VAL A 70 -7.24 -14.92 1.47
N ALA A 71 -6.58 -14.64 2.59
CA ALA A 71 -5.21 -14.17 2.60
C ALA A 71 -4.50 -14.57 3.90
N ARG A 72 -3.16 -14.58 3.86
CA ARG A 72 -2.30 -14.61 5.05
C ARG A 72 -1.41 -13.37 5.02
N GLY A 73 -1.37 -12.62 6.12
CA GLY A 73 -0.50 -11.44 6.25
C GLY A 73 -1.21 -10.10 6.03
N SER A 74 -0.41 -9.05 5.88
CA SER A 74 -0.81 -7.63 6.03
C SER A 74 -1.90 -7.17 5.06
N ILE A 75 -1.85 -7.56 3.78
CA ILE A 75 -2.84 -7.13 2.78
C ILE A 75 -4.25 -7.59 3.19
N GLY A 76 -4.39 -8.85 3.64
CA GLY A 76 -5.66 -9.37 4.12
C GLY A 76 -6.17 -8.60 5.35
N LEU A 77 -5.28 -8.31 6.29
CA LEU A 77 -5.60 -7.55 7.51
C LEU A 77 -6.08 -6.13 7.19
N TYR A 78 -5.38 -5.42 6.30
CA TYR A 78 -5.79 -4.08 5.89
C TYR A 78 -7.07 -4.07 5.06
N GLY A 79 -7.32 -5.13 4.27
CA GLY A 79 -8.57 -5.30 3.51
C GLY A 79 -9.78 -5.38 4.44
N CYS A 80 -9.68 -6.17 5.52
CA CYS A 80 -10.72 -6.27 6.54
C CYS A 80 -10.90 -4.99 7.37
N ALA A 81 -9.86 -4.17 7.53
CA ALA A 81 -9.93 -2.93 8.30
C ALA A 81 -10.45 -1.72 7.49
N SER A 82 -10.68 -1.88 6.18
CA SER A 82 -11.11 -0.78 5.32
C SER A 82 -12.56 -0.36 5.62
N PRO A 83 -12.86 0.95 5.71
CA PRO A 83 -14.18 1.42 6.10
C PRO A 83 -15.23 0.98 5.08
N GLY A 84 -16.13 0.09 5.52
CA GLY A 84 -17.17 -0.54 4.71
C GLY A 84 -17.37 -2.04 4.97
N SER A 85 -16.46 -2.69 5.71
CA SER A 85 -16.63 -4.05 6.27
C SER A 85 -17.59 -4.08 7.45
#